data_AF-A0A965FME6-F1
#
_entry.id   AF-A0A965FME6-F1
#
_cell.length_a   1.000
_cell.length_b   1.000
_cell.length_c   1.000
_cell.angle_alpha   90.00
_cell.angle_beta   90.00
_cell.angle_gamma   90.00
#
_symmetry.space_group_name_H-M   'P 1'
#
loop_
_entity.id
_entity.type
_entity.pdbx_description
1 polymer ?
#
loop_
_entity_poly.entity_id
_entity_poly.type
_entity_poly.pdbx_seq_one_letter_code
_entity_poly.pdbx_strand_id
1 'polypeptide(L)' 'EGHDDVWVLAPLTGGASPAVEREMGQLRAAGARVRFVQADTEAVAAMGPNSLDPRFRRVAAEHGRRQGRAHTG' A
#
# COMPACT_ATOMS: atom_id res chain seq x y z
N GLU A 1 -18.76 4.74 14.93
CA GLU A 1 -18.91 5.67 13.79
C GLU A 1 -18.39 4.98 12.54
N GLY A 2 -19.00 5.22 11.38
CA GLY A 2 -18.55 4.67 10.10
C GLY A 2 -17.62 5.66 9.39
N HIS A 3 -16.64 5.16 8.64
CA HIS A 3 -15.78 5.97 7.79
C HIS A 3 -16.23 5.83 6.32
N ASP A 4 -16.51 6.95 5.65
CA ASP A 4 -16.93 6.95 4.23
C ASP A 4 -15.77 6.67 3.27
N ASP A 5 -14.53 6.98 3.69
CA ASP A 5 -13.30 6.76 2.93
C ASP A 5 -12.27 6.01 3.78
N VAL A 6 -11.84 4.85 3.27
CA VAL A 6 -10.83 4.02 3.94
C VAL A 6 -9.65 3.84 3.00
N TRP A 7 -8.46 4.20 3.48
CA TRP A 7 -7.20 3.96 2.78
C TRP A 7 -6.41 2.87 3.48
N VAL A 8 -6.14 1.79 2.76
CA VAL A 8 -5.33 0.68 3.25
C VAL A 8 -3.99 0.74 2.56
N LEU A 9 -2.92 0.96 3.34
CA LEU A 9 -1.55 1.01 2.84
C LEU A 9 -0.87 -0.33 3.08
N ALA A 10 -0.42 -0.98 2.00
CA ALA A 10 0.38 -2.21 2.03
C ALA A 10 1.80 -1.90 1.52
N PRO A 11 2.69 -1.40 2.42
CA PRO A 11 4.01 -0.93 2.03
C PRO A 11 5.03 -2.06 1.81
N LEU A 12 4.67 -3.31 2.07
CA LEU A 12 5.52 -4.49 1.89
C LEU A 12 5.11 -5.29 0.66
N THR A 13 6.07 -6.03 0.10
CA THR A 13 5.84 -6.99 -0.98
C THR A 13 4.93 -8.11 -0.50
N GLY A 14 3.83 -8.41 -1.21
CA GLY A 14 2.97 -9.56 -0.89
C GLY A 14 1.46 -9.30 -0.98
N GLY A 15 1.03 -8.05 -1.19
CA GLY A 15 -0.39 -7.71 -1.32
C GLY A 15 -1.18 -7.86 -0.01
N ALA A 16 -2.51 -7.88 -0.12
CA ALA A 16 -3.40 -8.07 1.02
C ALA A 16 -3.43 -9.55 1.45
N SER A 17 -3.41 -9.81 2.75
CA SER A 17 -3.71 -11.16 3.25
C SER A 17 -5.21 -11.45 3.08
N PRO A 18 -5.63 -12.74 3.07
CA PRO A 18 -7.04 -13.09 2.99
C PRO A 18 -7.90 -12.46 4.10
N ALA A 19 -7.31 -12.18 5.27
CA ALA A 19 -8.00 -11.49 6.36
C ALA A 19 -8.27 -10.02 6.01
N VAL A 20 -7.26 -9.32 5.48
CA VAL A 20 -7.38 -7.93 5.04
C VAL A 20 -8.35 -7.81 3.86
N GLU A 21 -8.35 -8.76 2.93
CA GLU A 21 -9.31 -8.80 1.82
C GLU A 21 -10.76 -8.91 2.32
N ARG A 22 -11.02 -9.78 3.30
CA ARG A 22 -12.36 -9.92 3.90
C ARG A 22 -12.83 -8.63 4.55
N GLU A 23 -11.96 -7.98 5.32
CA GLU A 23 -12.28 -6.74 6.02
C GLU A 23 -12.55 -5.59 5.03
N MET A 24 -11.72 -5.44 3.99
CA MET A 24 -11.98 -4.50 2.91
C MET A 24 -13.32 -4.79 2.21
N GLY A 25 -13.67 -6.06 2.04
CA GLY A 25 -14.97 -6.47 1.49
C GLY A 25 -16.15 -6.05 2.37
N GLN A 26 -16.04 -6.24 3.69
CA GLN A 26 -17.07 -5.83 4.66
C GLN A 26 -17.27 -4.31 4.67
N LEU A 27 -16.17 -3.55 4.63
CA LEU A 27 -16.22 -2.09 4.56
C LEU A 27 -16.89 -1.59 3.28
N ARG A 28 -16.56 -2.20 2.13
CA ARG A 28 -17.23 -1.89 0.85
C ARG A 28 -18.72 -2.22 0.89
N ALA A 29 -19.09 -3.37 1.46
CA ALA A 29 -20.49 -3.78 1.62
C ALA A 29 -21.28 -2.83 2.54
N ALA A 30 -20.62 -2.21 3.51
CA ALA A 30 -21.18 -1.19 4.38
C ALA A 30 -21.26 0.21 3.72
N GLY A 31 -20.82 0.36 2.47
CA GLY A 31 -20.90 1.61 1.70
C GLY A 31 -19.61 2.45 1.70
N ALA A 32 -18.53 1.99 2.34
CA ALA A 32 -17.28 2.73 2.37
C ALA A 32 -16.52 2.66 1.04
N ARG A 33 -15.88 3.77 0.66
CA ARG A 33 -14.94 3.85 -0.46
C ARG A 33 -13.56 3.37 0.01
N VAL A 34 -13.26 2.11 -0.26
CA VAL A 34 -11.99 1.48 0.15
C VAL A 34 -10.95 1.55 -0.98
N ARG A 35 -9.87 2.29 -0.76
CA ARG A 35 -8.68 2.35 -1.62
C ARG A 35 -7.55 1.53 -1.02
N PHE A 36 -7.03 0.59 -1.80
CA PHE A 36 -5.90 -0.25 -1.43
C PHE A 36 -4.66 0.20 -2.23
N VAL A 37 -3.63 0.64 -1.52
CA VAL A 37 -2.37 1.11 -2.13
C VAL A 37 -1.27 0.13 -1.76
N GLN A 38 -0.83 -0.63 -2.75
CA GLN A 38 0.33 -1.51 -2.65
C GLN A 38 1.54 -0.84 -3.30
N ALA A 39 2.74 -1.14 -2.80
CA ALA A 39 3.98 -0.73 -3.48
C ALA A 39 3.96 -1.11 -4.97
N ASP A 40 4.21 -0.14 -5.84
CA ASP A 40 4.26 -0.36 -7.28
C ASP A 40 5.49 -1.19 -7.69
N THR A 41 5.53 -1.67 -8.93
CA THR A 41 6.62 -2.52 -9.43
C THR A 41 8.00 -1.87 -9.29
N GLU A 42 8.11 -0.54 -9.47
CA GLU A 42 9.38 0.16 -9.33
C GLU A 42 9.80 0.28 -7.86
N ALA A 43 8.87 0.57 -6.95
CA ALA A 43 9.10 0.60 -5.52
C ALA A 43 9.52 -0.78 -4.98
N VAL A 44 8.89 -1.85 -5.48
CA VAL A 44 9.27 -3.24 -5.17
C VAL A 44 10.69 -3.53 -5.65
N ALA A 45 11.04 -3.15 -6.88
CA ALA A 45 12.40 -3.33 -7.39
C ALA A 45 13.44 -2.56 -6.56
N ALA A 46 13.10 -1.34 -6.12
CA ALA A 46 13.96 -0.48 -5.30
C ALA A 46 14.20 -1.03 -3.88
N MET A 47 13.32 -1.88 -3.35
CA MET A 47 13.50 -2.55 -2.06
C MET A 47 14.57 -3.66 -2.10
N GLY A 48 14.92 -4.13 -3.30
CA GLY A 48 15.88 -5.22 -3.48
C GLY A 48 15.38 -6.55 -2.89
N PRO A 49 16.26 -7.54 -2.71
CA PRO A 49 15.90 -8.85 -2.18
C PRO A 49 15.52 -8.83 -0.69
N ASN A 50 15.84 -7.75 0.02
CA ASN A 50 15.50 -7.54 1.42
C ASN A 50 15.10 -6.07 1.63
N SER A 51 13.81 -5.81 1.81
CA SER A 51 13.27 -4.46 2.02
C SER A 51 13.79 -3.78 3.30
N LEU A 52 14.35 -4.55 4.23
CA LEU A 52 14.93 -4.05 5.49
C LEU A 52 16.44 -3.81 5.38
N ASP A 53 17.07 -4.10 4.24
CA ASP A 53 18.49 -3.85 4.04
C ASP A 53 18.74 -2.33 3.93
N PRO A 54 19.57 -1.75 4.83
CA PRO A 54 19.78 -0.32 4.91
C PRO A 54 20.41 0.27 3.65
N ARG A 55 21.04 -0.55 2.79
CA ARG A 55 21.59 -0.12 1.49
C ARG A 55 20.49 0.35 0.54
N PHE A 56 19.27 -0.18 0.68
CA PHE A 56 18.14 0.11 -0.22
C PHE A 56 17.11 1.08 0.40
N ARG A 57 17.16 1.32 1.72
CA ARG A 57 16.15 2.12 2.45
C ARG A 57 15.83 3.48 1.80
N ARG A 58 16.86 4.19 1.32
CA ARG A 58 16.71 5.55 0.75
C ARG A 58 16.03 5.49 -0.60
N VAL A 59 16.49 4.62 -1.49
CA VAL A 59 15.97 4.48 -2.84
C VAL A 59 14.51 4.00 -2.77
N ALA A 60 14.22 2.99 -1.94
CA ALA A 60 12.85 2.54 -1.70
C ALA A 60 11.92 3.67 -1.20
N ALA A 61 12.39 4.51 -0.26
CA ALA A 61 11.63 5.66 0.24
C ALA A 61 11.42 6.77 -0.80
N GLU A 62 12.35 6.96 -1.75
CA GLU A 62 12.21 7.89 -2.87
C GLU A 62 11.12 7.41 -3.84
N HIS A 63 11.11 6.12 -4.19
CA HIS A 63 10.06 5.52 -5.03
C HIS A 63 8.69 5.55 -4.35
N GLY A 64 8.60 5.21 -3.06
CA GLY A 64 7.34 5.30 -2.31
C GLY A 64 6.78 6.73 -2.26
N ARG A 65 7.64 7.73 -2.07
CA ARG A 65 7.22 9.15 -2.13
C ARG A 65 6.72 9.56 -3.51
N ARG A 66 7.40 9.11 -4.58
CA ARG A 66 6.96 9.34 -5.96
C ARG A 66 5.58 8.73 -6.20
N GLN A 67 5.37 7.48 -5.80
CA GLN A 67 4.09 6.78 -5.93
C GLN A 67 2.98 7.51 -5.16
N GLY A 68 3.24 7.92 -3.91
CA GLY A 68 2.27 8.64 -3.09
C GLY A 68 1.78 9.93 -3.76
N ARG A 69 2.70 10.71 -4.34
CA ARG A 69 2.35 11.93 -5.08
C ARG A 69 1.43 11.67 -6.26
N ALA A 70 1.63 10.57 -6.98
CA ALA A 70 0.78 10.19 -8.11
C ALA A 70 -0.64 9.75 -7.68
N HIS A 71 -0.85 9.33 -6.43
CA HIS A 71 -2.17 8.91 -5.92
C HIS A 71 -2.97 10.04 -5.28
N THR A 72 -2.33 11.16 -4.94
CA THR A 72 -2.95 12.37 -4.39
C THR A 72 -3.21 13.46 -5.43
N GLY A 73 -2.81 13.24 -6.69
CA GLY A 73 -3.03 14.15 -7.82
C GLY A 73 -4.38 13.99 -8.47
#